data_AF-X1TCZ4-F1
#
_entry.id   AF-X1TCZ4-F1
#
_cell.length_a   1.000
_cell.length_b   1.000
_cell.length_c   1.000
_cell.angle_alpha   90.00
_cell.angle_beta   90.00
_cell.angle_gamma   90.00
#
_symmetry.space_group_name_H-M   'P 1'
#
loop_
_entity.id
_entity.type
_entity.pdbx_description
1 polymer ?
#
loop_
_entity_poly.entity_id
_entity_poly.type
_entity_poly.pdbx_seq_one_letter_code
_entity_poly.pdbx_strand_id
1 'polypeptide(L)'
;SITNLDYIEVTEQLKRYLSTFPNVILTNFYEFRLYRDGQCITQVMIGRQFIAKKLHTAPPVENIDKFKELFDLFFSFSLPKVQTARSLAIELAKRTRFLRDEVIAVEMEENDSKGHKQIIGFFEAFKKYLIGTLTEKQFADLYAQTITYGLFAARTRADGEFNRRLAFDYIPHTIGILRDVFTLPAR
;
A
#
# COMPACT_ATOMS: atom_id res chain seq x y z
N SER A 1 9.52 -4.99 -18.54
CA SER A 1 10.83 -4.34 -18.32
C SER A 1 11.39 -4.87 -17.01
N ILE A 2 12.64 -5.33 -16.93
CA ILE A 2 13.25 -5.75 -15.65
C ILE A 2 14.03 -4.54 -15.11
N THR A 3 13.51 -3.98 -14.02
CA THR A 3 13.92 -2.73 -13.38
C THR A 3 15.22 -2.89 -12.59
N ASN A 4 16.12 -1.91 -12.71
CA ASN A 4 17.34 -1.84 -11.89
C ASN A 4 16.99 -1.30 -10.50
N LEU A 5 17.21 -2.11 -9.45
CA LEU A 5 16.86 -1.73 -8.08
C LEU A 5 17.75 -0.62 -7.51
N ASP A 6 19.00 -0.49 -7.96
CA ASP A 6 19.91 0.58 -7.49
C ASP A 6 19.39 1.96 -7.88
N TYR A 7 18.76 2.06 -9.06
CA TYR A 7 18.11 3.30 -9.47
C TYR A 7 16.84 3.57 -8.65
N ILE A 8 16.06 2.53 -8.34
CA ILE A 8 14.84 2.66 -7.55
C ILE A 8 15.16 3.10 -6.11
N GLU A 9 16.29 2.68 -5.56
CA GLU A 9 16.72 3.06 -4.20
C GLU A 9 16.84 4.56 -3.97
N VAL A 10 17.28 5.30 -5.00
CA VAL A 10 17.48 6.74 -4.88
C VAL A 10 16.22 7.55 -5.19
N THR A 11 15.16 6.90 -5.68
CA THR A 11 13.91 7.58 -6.03
C THR A 11 13.22 8.16 -4.80
N GLU A 12 12.58 9.31 -4.99
CA GLU A 12 11.73 9.91 -3.95
C GLU A 12 10.58 8.99 -3.56
N GLN A 13 10.09 8.17 -4.50
CA GLN A 13 9.06 7.17 -4.22
C GLN A 13 9.52 6.17 -3.15
N LEU A 14 10.68 5.50 -3.33
CA LEU A 14 11.13 4.53 -2.34
C LEU A 14 11.40 5.18 -0.98
N LYS A 15 12.03 6.37 -0.95
CA LYS A 15 12.28 7.10 0.30
C LYS A 15 10.99 7.37 1.10
N ARG A 16 9.89 7.68 0.43
CA ARG A 16 8.58 7.89 1.07
C ARG A 16 7.99 6.58 1.64
N TYR A 17 8.13 5.47 0.92
CA TYR A 17 7.71 4.16 1.41
C TYR A 17 8.52 3.73 2.64
N LEU A 18 9.85 3.89 2.58
CA LEU A 18 10.76 3.56 3.68
C LEU A 18 10.55 4.41 4.94
N SER A 19 10.10 5.65 4.79
CA SER A 19 9.76 6.51 5.95
C SER A 19 8.38 6.23 6.53
N THR A 20 7.48 5.61 5.76
CA THR A 20 6.10 5.32 6.18
C THR A 20 5.96 3.93 6.78
N PHE A 21 6.59 2.93 6.19
CA PHE A 21 6.47 1.53 6.58
C PHE A 21 7.76 1.02 7.21
N PRO A 22 7.68 0.44 8.43
CA PRO A 22 8.88 -0.01 9.14
C PRO A 22 9.44 -1.34 8.62
N ASN A 23 8.75 -2.03 7.68
CA ASN A 23 9.16 -3.31 7.14
C ASN A 23 8.74 -3.39 5.66
N VAL A 24 9.69 -3.29 4.75
CA VAL A 24 9.46 -3.16 3.29
C VAL A 24 10.38 -4.10 2.53
N ILE A 25 9.85 -4.78 1.50
CA ILE A 25 10.64 -5.52 0.53
C ILE A 25 10.62 -4.76 -0.80
N LEU A 26 11.80 -4.42 -1.31
CA LEU A 26 11.98 -3.96 -2.69
C LEU A 26 12.37 -5.16 -3.55
N THR A 27 11.68 -5.38 -4.67
CA THR A 27 11.98 -6.50 -5.57
C THR A 27 11.67 -6.23 -7.04
N ASN A 28 12.45 -6.86 -7.92
CA ASN A 28 12.18 -7.00 -9.35
C ASN A 28 11.90 -8.46 -9.75
N PHE A 29 11.47 -9.29 -8.79
CA PHE A 29 11.26 -10.75 -8.88
C PHE A 29 12.51 -11.62 -9.00
N TYR A 30 13.69 -11.03 -9.19
CA TYR A 30 14.97 -11.76 -9.22
C TYR A 30 15.87 -11.40 -8.04
N GLU A 31 15.71 -10.18 -7.54
CA GLU A 31 16.44 -9.63 -6.43
C GLU A 31 15.46 -9.09 -5.40
N PHE A 32 15.77 -9.30 -4.13
CA PHE A 32 14.95 -8.93 -2.98
C PHE A 32 15.83 -8.19 -1.97
N ARG A 33 15.43 -6.99 -1.57
CA ARG A 33 16.07 -6.18 -0.54
C ARG A 33 15.07 -5.93 0.58
N LEU A 34 15.40 -6.37 1.79
CA LEU A 34 14.59 -6.16 2.98
C LEU A 34 15.07 -4.92 3.71
N TYR A 35 14.17 -3.96 3.94
CA TYR A 35 14.41 -2.79 4.76
C TYR A 35 13.60 -2.85 6.05
N ARG A 36 14.24 -2.47 7.16
CA ARG A 36 13.57 -2.20 8.43
C ARG A 36 13.90 -0.80 8.90
N ASP A 37 12.86 -0.05 9.26
CA ASP A 37 12.96 1.34 9.71
C ASP A 37 13.85 2.21 8.79
N GLY A 38 13.69 1.99 7.47
CA GLY A 38 14.43 2.68 6.42
C GLY A 38 15.87 2.20 6.17
N GLN A 39 16.37 1.21 6.92
CA GLN A 39 17.70 0.64 6.74
C GLN A 39 17.65 -0.72 6.05
N CYS A 40 18.53 -0.96 5.08
CA CYS A 40 18.66 -2.26 4.42
C CYS A 40 19.26 -3.28 5.41
N ILE A 41 18.53 -4.36 5.68
CA ILE A 41 18.92 -5.42 6.62
C ILE A 41 19.57 -6.59 5.88
N THR A 42 18.96 -7.00 4.76
CA THR A 42 19.47 -8.13 3.97
C THR A 42 19.04 -8.00 2.52
N GLN A 43 19.83 -8.60 1.63
CA GLN A 43 19.60 -8.63 0.21
C GLN A 43 19.94 -10.02 -0.33
N VAL A 44 19.10 -10.53 -1.22
CA VAL A 44 19.31 -11.82 -1.88
C VAL A 44 18.93 -11.73 -3.36
N MET A 45 19.72 -12.40 -4.19
CA MET A 45 19.43 -12.60 -5.60
C MET A 45 19.12 -14.08 -5.82
N ILE A 46 17.93 -14.38 -6.34
CA ILE A 46 17.44 -15.74 -6.59
C ILE A 46 17.57 -16.19 -8.04
N GLY A 47 17.96 -15.29 -8.93
CA GLY A 47 18.25 -15.61 -10.31
C GLY A 47 18.87 -14.42 -11.04
N ARG A 48 19.74 -14.68 -12.01
CA ARG A 48 20.40 -13.60 -12.76
C ARG A 48 19.49 -13.12 -13.89
N GLN A 49 19.01 -11.88 -13.77
CA GLN A 49 18.21 -11.21 -14.79
C GLN A 49 18.81 -11.24 -16.21
N PHE A 50 20.14 -11.28 -16.32
CA PHE A 50 20.84 -11.38 -17.61
C PHE A 50 20.50 -12.66 -18.37
N ILE A 51 20.35 -13.79 -17.67
CA ILE A 51 20.05 -15.10 -18.28
C ILE A 51 18.64 -15.05 -18.89
N ALA A 52 17.66 -14.53 -18.14
CA ALA A 52 16.31 -14.32 -18.66
C ALA A 52 16.28 -13.38 -19.88
N LYS A 53 17.08 -12.30 -19.87
CA LYS A 53 17.12 -11.30 -20.97
C LYS A 53 17.81 -11.80 -22.24
N LYS A 54 18.97 -12.48 -22.12
CA LYS A 54 19.78 -12.87 -23.28
C LYS A 54 19.49 -14.28 -23.80
N LEU A 55 19.10 -15.19 -22.91
CA LEU A 55 18.92 -16.61 -23.26
C LEU A 55 17.44 -17.00 -23.34
N HIS A 56 16.51 -16.08 -23.01
CA HIS A 56 15.05 -16.32 -23.00
C HIS A 56 14.62 -17.58 -22.22
N THR A 57 15.46 -18.00 -21.26
CA THR A 57 15.23 -19.16 -20.41
C THR A 57 15.12 -18.73 -18.96
N ALA A 58 14.39 -19.51 -18.15
CA ALA A 58 14.33 -19.28 -16.72
C ALA A 58 15.75 -19.42 -16.13
N PRO A 59 16.25 -18.41 -15.40
CA PRO A 59 17.54 -18.51 -14.75
C PRO A 59 17.52 -19.66 -13.73
N PRO A 60 18.65 -20.37 -13.54
CA PRO A 60 18.75 -21.31 -12.45
C PRO A 60 18.51 -20.58 -11.12
N VAL A 61 17.78 -21.23 -10.23
CA VAL A 61 17.48 -20.67 -8.91
C VAL A 61 18.77 -20.65 -8.09
N GLU A 62 19.10 -19.48 -7.54
CA GLU A 62 20.26 -19.25 -6.69
C GLU A 62 19.81 -18.90 -5.25
N ASN A 63 20.67 -19.14 -4.25
CA ASN A 63 20.50 -18.64 -2.87
C ASN A 63 19.15 -18.95 -2.19
N ILE A 64 18.56 -20.13 -2.44
CA ILE A 64 17.26 -20.53 -1.89
C ILE A 64 17.21 -20.40 -0.37
N ASP A 65 18.26 -20.81 0.34
CA ASP A 65 18.27 -20.78 1.80
C ASP A 65 18.28 -19.34 2.33
N LYS A 66 19.09 -18.45 1.75
CA LYS A 66 19.08 -17.01 2.09
C LYS A 66 17.76 -16.33 1.75
N PHE A 67 17.08 -16.79 0.70
CA PHE A 67 15.76 -16.29 0.34
C PHE A 67 14.71 -16.68 1.37
N LYS A 68 14.75 -17.92 1.87
CA LYS A 68 13.90 -18.35 2.99
C LYS A 68 14.21 -17.53 4.23
N GLU A 69 15.48 -17.36 4.59
CA GLU A 69 15.90 -16.54 5.74
C GLU A 69 15.40 -15.08 5.63
N LEU A 70 15.43 -14.48 4.43
CA LEU A 70 14.89 -13.13 4.22
C LEU A 70 13.40 -13.08 4.54
N PHE A 71 12.61 -14.04 4.07
CA PHE A 71 11.18 -14.09 4.34
C PHE A 71 10.87 -14.44 5.79
N ASP A 72 11.65 -15.33 6.41
CA ASP A 72 11.55 -15.63 7.84
C ASP A 72 11.78 -14.35 8.65
N LEU A 73 12.80 -13.55 8.32
CA LEU A 73 13.01 -12.23 8.92
C LEU A 73 11.85 -11.28 8.62
N PHE A 74 11.34 -11.23 7.40
CA PHE A 74 10.23 -10.35 7.06
C PHE A 74 8.97 -10.68 7.88
N PHE A 75 8.64 -11.97 8.02
CA PHE A 75 7.46 -12.44 8.76
C PHE A 75 7.66 -12.46 10.28
N SER A 76 8.91 -12.53 10.77
CA SER A 76 9.19 -12.40 12.20
C SER A 76 8.99 -10.97 12.72
N PHE A 77 8.81 -9.99 11.84
CA PHE A 77 8.58 -8.61 12.24
C PHE A 77 7.16 -8.42 12.79
N SER A 78 7.08 -7.96 14.02
CA SER A 78 5.82 -7.51 14.62
C SER A 78 5.84 -6.01 14.84
N LEU A 79 4.78 -5.32 14.43
CA LEU A 79 4.60 -3.92 14.80
C LEU A 79 4.53 -3.80 16.33
N PRO A 80 5.23 -2.82 16.94
CA PRO A 80 5.07 -2.53 18.34
C PRO A 80 3.59 -2.30 18.64
N LYS A 81 3.06 -2.92 19.70
CA LYS A 81 1.68 -2.68 20.11
C LYS A 81 1.52 -1.20 20.39
N VAL A 82 0.58 -0.56 19.70
CA VAL A 82 0.23 0.83 19.93
C VAL A 82 -0.52 0.91 21.26
N GLN A 83 0.13 1.42 22.30
CA GLN A 83 -0.41 1.37 23.67
C GLN A 83 -1.24 2.61 24.05
N THR A 84 -1.20 3.67 23.25
CA THR A 84 -1.92 4.93 23.55
C THR A 84 -2.74 5.44 22.37
N ALA A 85 -3.83 6.14 22.67
CA ALA A 85 -4.65 6.83 21.67
C ALA A 85 -3.83 7.82 20.84
N ARG A 86 -2.86 8.52 21.47
CA ARG A 86 -1.98 9.46 20.78
C ARG A 86 -1.08 8.77 19.75
N SER A 87 -0.42 7.68 20.13
CA SER A 87 0.40 6.90 19.19
C SER A 87 -0.45 6.33 18.05
N LEU A 88 -1.68 5.89 18.34
CA LEU A 88 -2.60 5.40 17.31
C LEU A 88 -2.98 6.49 16.32
N ALA A 89 -3.34 7.68 16.81
CA ALA A 89 -3.70 8.82 15.97
C ALA A 89 -2.54 9.24 15.06
N ILE A 90 -1.31 9.24 15.59
CA ILE A 90 -0.10 9.56 14.80
C ILE A 90 0.10 8.51 13.69
N GLU A 91 0.02 7.23 14.02
CA GLU A 91 0.23 6.13 13.07
C GLU A 91 -0.88 6.02 12.02
N LEU A 92 -2.14 6.31 12.38
CA LEU A 92 -3.24 6.42 11.45
C LEU A 92 -3.01 7.61 10.50
N ALA A 93 -2.70 8.79 11.04
CA ALA A 93 -2.51 9.98 10.22
C ALA A 93 -1.37 9.84 9.20
N LYS A 94 -0.29 9.13 9.55
CA LYS A 94 0.78 8.78 8.60
C LYS A 94 0.24 7.96 7.43
N ARG A 95 -0.51 6.88 7.72
CA ARG A 95 -1.10 6.00 6.70
C ARG A 95 -2.18 6.67 5.87
N THR A 96 -2.98 7.56 6.47
CA THR A 96 -3.99 8.35 5.76
C THR A 96 -3.34 9.32 4.76
N ARG A 97 -2.29 10.02 5.17
CA ARG A 97 -1.53 10.91 4.27
C ARG A 97 -0.89 10.13 3.13
N PHE A 98 -0.28 8.98 3.45
CA PHE A 98 0.28 8.10 2.44
C PHE A 98 -0.78 7.64 1.41
N LEU A 99 -1.95 7.19 1.87
CA LEU A 99 -3.06 6.80 1.00
C LEU A 99 -3.51 7.97 0.09
N ARG A 100 -3.59 9.19 0.63
CA ARG A 100 -3.95 10.39 -0.14
C ARG A 100 -2.90 10.71 -1.20
N ASP A 101 -1.65 10.87 -0.79
CA ASP A 101 -0.59 11.45 -1.62
C ASP A 101 0.02 10.43 -2.58
N GLU A 102 0.13 9.16 -2.19
CA GLU A 102 0.89 8.14 -2.93
C GLU A 102 0.02 7.11 -3.65
N VAL A 103 -1.28 7.05 -3.33
CA VAL A 103 -2.21 6.12 -3.97
C VAL A 103 -3.26 6.90 -4.73
N ILE A 104 -4.05 7.74 -4.04
CA ILE A 104 -5.19 8.39 -4.68
C ILE A 104 -4.73 9.48 -5.66
N ALA A 105 -3.84 10.38 -5.24
CA ALA A 105 -3.35 11.44 -6.11
C ALA A 105 -2.61 10.89 -7.34
N VAL A 106 -1.73 9.89 -7.14
CA VAL A 106 -1.01 9.24 -8.23
C VAL A 106 -1.96 8.57 -9.22
N GLU A 107 -2.93 7.78 -8.75
CA GLU A 107 -3.91 7.15 -9.64
C GLU A 107 -4.81 8.17 -10.36
N MET A 108 -5.04 9.36 -9.79
CA MET A 108 -5.76 10.43 -10.48
C MET A 108 -4.90 11.09 -11.57
N GLU A 109 -3.58 11.13 -11.43
CA GLU A 109 -2.66 11.66 -12.44
C GLU A 109 -2.37 10.64 -13.57
N GLU A 110 -2.37 9.33 -13.26
CA GLU A 110 -2.11 8.26 -14.22
C GLU A 110 -3.31 7.98 -15.15
N ASN A 111 -3.34 8.70 -16.28
CA ASN A 111 -4.34 8.48 -17.32
C ASN A 111 -4.34 7.03 -17.84
N ASP A 112 -5.54 6.50 -18.15
CA ASP A 112 -5.83 5.16 -18.69
C ASP A 112 -5.69 3.95 -17.75
N SER A 113 -5.33 4.14 -16.48
CA SER A 113 -5.42 3.10 -15.45
C SER A 113 -6.88 2.68 -15.17
N LYS A 114 -7.13 1.41 -14.83
CA LYS A 114 -8.44 0.97 -14.33
C LYS A 114 -8.76 1.63 -12.98
N GLY A 115 -7.75 1.82 -12.14
CA GLY A 115 -7.86 2.53 -10.85
C GLY A 115 -8.25 3.98 -11.07
N HIS A 116 -7.58 4.66 -12.00
CA HIS A 116 -7.91 6.03 -12.43
C HIS A 116 -9.40 6.18 -12.78
N LYS A 117 -9.92 5.34 -13.70
CA LYS A 117 -11.33 5.41 -14.13
C LYS A 117 -12.32 5.26 -12.97
N GLN A 118 -11.98 4.44 -11.98
CA GLN A 118 -12.83 4.24 -10.80
C GLN A 118 -12.78 5.45 -9.86
N ILE A 119 -11.58 5.92 -9.53
CA ILE A 119 -11.39 7.06 -8.61
C ILE A 119 -12.00 8.33 -9.20
N ILE A 120 -11.82 8.58 -10.51
CA ILE A 120 -12.46 9.69 -11.22
C ILE A 120 -13.99 9.54 -11.24
N GLY A 121 -14.51 8.33 -11.42
CA GLY A 121 -15.95 8.07 -11.33
C GLY A 121 -16.53 8.47 -9.97
N PHE A 122 -15.83 8.16 -8.88
CA PHE A 122 -16.22 8.61 -7.54
C PHE A 122 -16.10 10.13 -7.41
N PHE A 123 -15.01 10.74 -7.88
CA PHE A 123 -14.83 12.19 -7.84
C PHE A 123 -15.99 12.94 -8.52
N GLU A 124 -16.35 12.55 -9.73
CA GLU A 124 -17.46 13.15 -10.48
C GLU A 124 -18.81 12.96 -9.78
N ALA A 125 -19.06 11.78 -9.19
CA ALA A 125 -20.25 11.55 -8.41
C ALA A 125 -20.32 12.46 -7.17
N PHE A 126 -19.22 12.61 -6.43
CA PHE A 126 -19.16 13.51 -5.27
C PHE A 126 -19.38 14.96 -5.68
N LYS A 127 -18.74 15.39 -6.77
CA LYS A 127 -18.88 16.75 -7.28
C LYS A 127 -20.32 17.04 -7.68
N LYS A 128 -20.97 16.10 -8.36
CA LYS A 128 -22.35 16.23 -8.84
C LYS A 128 -23.39 16.19 -7.73
N TYR A 129 -23.26 15.28 -6.77
CA TYR A 129 -24.32 14.98 -5.79
C TYR A 129 -24.10 15.56 -4.39
N LEU A 130 -22.86 15.92 -4.04
CA LEU A 130 -22.51 16.35 -2.68
C LEU A 130 -21.93 17.77 -2.65
N ILE A 131 -20.85 18.03 -3.41
CA ILE A 131 -20.08 19.28 -3.31
C ILE A 131 -19.66 19.76 -4.71
N GLY A 132 -20.44 20.66 -5.33
CA GLY A 132 -20.19 21.17 -6.69
C GLY A 132 -18.84 21.86 -6.91
N THR A 133 -18.25 22.41 -5.85
CA THR A 133 -16.95 23.11 -5.87
C THR A 133 -15.76 22.22 -5.48
N LEU A 134 -15.96 20.90 -5.40
CA LEU A 134 -14.93 19.96 -4.96
C LEU A 134 -13.76 19.91 -5.97
N THR A 135 -12.56 20.17 -5.47
CA THR A 135 -11.31 19.97 -6.22
C THR A 135 -10.78 18.55 -6.03
N GLU A 136 -9.96 18.06 -6.96
CA GLU A 136 -9.35 16.73 -6.89
C GLU A 136 -8.53 16.54 -5.60
N LYS A 137 -7.75 17.55 -5.20
CA LYS A 137 -6.99 17.53 -3.95
C LYS A 137 -7.89 17.41 -2.72
N GLN A 138 -8.99 18.16 -2.68
CA GLN A 138 -9.96 18.05 -1.59
C GLN A 138 -10.66 16.69 -1.59
N PHE A 139 -10.97 16.15 -2.77
CA PHE A 139 -11.53 14.81 -2.91
C PHE A 139 -10.57 13.73 -2.40
N ALA A 140 -9.30 13.75 -2.80
CA ALA A 140 -8.30 12.78 -2.35
C ALA A 140 -8.16 12.79 -0.82
N ASP A 141 -8.12 13.98 -0.22
CA ASP A 141 -8.06 14.14 1.25
C ASP A 141 -9.33 13.61 1.93
N LEU A 142 -10.51 14.02 1.44
CA LEU A 142 -11.80 13.55 1.96
C LEU A 142 -11.94 12.03 1.86
N TYR A 143 -11.56 11.46 0.72
CA TYR A 143 -11.68 10.04 0.45
C TYR A 143 -10.73 9.22 1.33
N ALA A 144 -9.46 9.63 1.46
CA ALA A 144 -8.49 8.97 2.35
C ALA A 144 -8.93 9.01 3.83
N GLN A 145 -9.44 10.16 4.28
CA GLN A 145 -9.96 10.31 5.64
C GLN A 145 -11.18 9.42 5.85
N THR A 146 -12.11 9.38 4.89
CA THR A 146 -13.33 8.58 4.97
C THR A 146 -13.00 7.09 5.12
N ILE A 147 -12.03 6.57 4.35
CA ILE A 147 -11.55 5.20 4.48
C ILE A 147 -10.95 4.96 5.87
N THR A 148 -10.11 5.88 6.34
CA THR A 148 -9.44 5.75 7.64
C THR A 148 -10.45 5.71 8.78
N TYR A 149 -11.40 6.65 8.80
CA TYR A 149 -12.44 6.71 9.83
C TYR A 149 -13.39 5.51 9.74
N GLY A 150 -13.74 5.07 8.53
CA GLY A 150 -14.54 3.87 8.31
C GLY A 150 -13.89 2.62 8.91
N LEU A 151 -12.60 2.41 8.63
CA LEU A 151 -11.83 1.29 9.19
C LEU A 151 -11.65 1.39 10.70
N PHE A 152 -11.41 2.59 11.22
CA PHE A 152 -11.31 2.81 12.66
C PHE A 152 -12.63 2.49 13.37
N ALA A 153 -13.75 2.99 12.86
CA ALA A 153 -15.09 2.71 13.40
C ALA A 153 -15.47 1.23 13.26
N ALA A 154 -15.08 0.58 12.17
CA ALA A 154 -15.27 -0.86 12.01
C ALA A 154 -14.45 -1.64 13.06
N ARG A 155 -13.20 -1.24 13.29
CA ARG A 155 -12.32 -1.90 14.27
C ARG A 155 -12.83 -1.75 15.70
N THR A 156 -13.43 -0.62 16.08
CA THR A 156 -13.98 -0.40 17.42
C THR A 156 -15.27 -1.18 17.69
N ARG A 157 -15.93 -1.70 16.64
CA ARG A 157 -17.13 -2.54 16.72
C ARG A 157 -16.84 -4.04 16.63
N ALA A 158 -15.65 -4.41 16.17
CA ALA A 158 -15.24 -5.80 16.01
C ALA A 158 -14.62 -6.33 17.30
N ASP A 159 -15.20 -7.41 17.83
CA ASP A 159 -14.60 -8.19 18.91
C ASP A 159 -13.66 -9.25 18.34
N GLY A 160 -12.43 -9.29 18.83
CA GLY A 160 -11.44 -10.30 18.41
C GLY A 160 -10.76 -9.99 17.07
N GLU A 161 -10.74 -10.97 16.17
CA GLU A 161 -10.05 -10.87 14.88
C GLU A 161 -10.67 -9.80 13.98
N PHE A 162 -9.81 -9.06 13.28
CA PHE A 162 -10.22 -8.03 12.35
C PHE A 162 -9.61 -8.31 10.98
N ASN A 163 -10.46 -8.66 10.02
CA ASN A 163 -10.07 -8.96 8.66
C ASN A 163 -10.89 -8.11 7.67
N ARG A 164 -10.51 -8.16 6.39
CA ARG A 164 -11.13 -7.32 5.35
C ARG A 164 -12.65 -7.52 5.23
N ARG A 165 -13.13 -8.74 5.40
CA ARG A 165 -14.57 -9.04 5.33
C ARG A 165 -15.32 -8.38 6.48
N LEU A 166 -14.81 -8.54 7.70
CA LEU A 166 -15.37 -7.87 8.88
C LEU A 166 -15.29 -6.34 8.77
N ALA A 167 -14.21 -5.81 8.19
CA ALA A 167 -14.10 -4.39 7.90
C ALA A 167 -15.24 -3.91 6.99
N PHE A 168 -15.54 -4.65 5.91
CA PHE A 168 -16.68 -4.34 5.04
C PHE A 168 -18.02 -4.41 5.79
N ASP A 169 -18.22 -5.44 6.61
CA ASP A 169 -19.47 -5.68 7.33
C ASP A 169 -19.74 -4.59 8.39
N TYR A 170 -18.70 -4.08 9.05
CA TYR A 170 -18.83 -3.12 10.15
C TYR A 170 -18.73 -1.64 9.74
N ILE A 171 -18.37 -1.34 8.49
CA ILE A 171 -18.41 0.04 7.98
C ILE A 171 -19.85 0.55 8.04
N PRO A 172 -20.10 1.74 8.61
CA PRO A 172 -21.44 2.31 8.72
C PRO A 172 -22.17 2.35 7.37
N HIS A 173 -23.37 1.77 7.32
CA HIS A 173 -24.21 1.72 6.11
C HIS A 173 -24.58 3.09 5.53
N THR A 174 -24.43 4.15 6.33
CA THR A 174 -24.67 5.55 5.97
C THR A 174 -23.58 6.15 5.06
N ILE A 175 -22.43 5.49 4.92
CA ILE A 175 -21.35 5.92 4.02
C ILE A 175 -21.36 5.01 2.79
N GLY A 176 -22.36 5.18 1.92
CA GLY A 176 -22.60 4.32 0.74
C GLY A 176 -21.36 4.16 -0.16
N ILE A 177 -20.53 5.20 -0.23
CA ILE A 177 -19.27 5.22 -1.00
C ILE A 177 -18.29 4.17 -0.49
N LEU A 178 -18.16 3.95 0.82
CA LEU A 178 -17.17 3.01 1.36
C LEU A 178 -17.48 1.57 0.99
N ARG A 179 -18.74 1.16 0.83
CA ARG A 179 -19.03 -0.22 0.42
C ARG A 179 -18.46 -0.53 -0.95
N ASP A 180 -18.61 0.37 -1.92
CA ASP A 180 -18.11 0.17 -3.28
C ASP A 180 -16.58 0.11 -3.35
N VAL A 181 -15.88 0.78 -2.42
CA VAL A 181 -14.41 0.70 -2.28
C VAL A 181 -13.95 -0.65 -1.73
N PHE A 182 -14.73 -1.25 -0.82
CA PHE A 182 -14.35 -2.49 -0.14
C PHE A 182 -14.89 -3.77 -0.80
N THR A 183 -15.89 -3.71 -1.69
CA THR A 183 -16.33 -4.81 -2.57
C THR A 183 -15.35 -5.14 -3.70
N LEU A 184 -14.33 -4.31 -3.92
CA LEU A 184 -13.28 -4.58 -4.89
C LEU A 184 -12.49 -5.84 -4.49
N PRO A 185 -12.41 -6.90 -5.31
CA PRO A 185 -11.47 -7.97 -5.05
C PRO A 185 -10.05 -7.38 -5.04
N ALA A 186 -9.29 -7.59 -3.96
CA ALA A 186 -7.85 -7.41 -4.04
C ALA A 186 -7.36 -8.39 -5.11
N ARG A 187 -6.61 -7.87 -6.08
CA ARG A 187 -5.68 -8.72 -6.81
C ARG A 187 -4.46 -8.94 -5.94
#